data_AF-A0A5N5SR34-F1
#
_entry.id   AF-A0A5N5SR34-F1
#
_cell.length_a   1.000
_cell.length_b   1.000
_cell.length_c   1.000
_cell.angle_alpha   90.00
_cell.angle_beta   90.00
_cell.angle_gamma   90.00
#
_symmetry.space_group_name_H-M   'P 1'
#
loop_
_entity.id
_entity.type
_entity.pdbx_description
1 polymer ?
#
loop_
_entity_poly.entity_id
_entity_poly.type
_entity_poly.pdbx_seq_one_letter_code
_entity_poly.pdbx_strand_id
1 'polypeptide(L)'
;MYILTFSCGLVAYSTYAGCDPMALGLIKKKDQILPYFVIDKLRVIPGLPGLFIATIIGGALSTLSSNINSCVAMMWKDICLKFDFFRNSSEGKATIINKIL
;
A
#
# COMPACT_ATOMS: atom_id res chain seq x y z
N MET A 1 -9.13 2.01 -13.03
CA MET A 1 -8.99 1.26 -11.76
C MET A 1 -10.24 0.45 -11.44
N TYR A 2 -11.42 1.08 -11.35
CA TYR A 2 -12.69 0.39 -11.01
C TYR A 2 -13.05 -0.82 -11.89
N ILE A 3 -12.89 -0.71 -13.21
CA ILE A 3 -13.19 -1.81 -14.14
C ILE A 3 -12.35 -3.05 -13.83
N LEU A 4 -11.04 -2.87 -13.60
CA LEU A 4 -10.10 -3.95 -13.29
C LEU A 4 -10.42 -4.61 -11.93
N THR A 5 -10.71 -3.81 -10.91
CA THR A 5 -11.07 -4.33 -9.59
C THR A 5 -12.37 -5.12 -9.64
N PHE A 6 -13.38 -4.61 -10.37
CA PHE A 6 -14.66 -5.28 -10.55
C PHE A 6 -14.52 -6.59 -11.31
N SER A 7 -13.79 -6.61 -12.43
CA SER A 7 -13.55 -7.83 -13.21
C SER A 7 -12.77 -8.87 -12.39
N CYS A 8 -11.74 -8.48 -11.65
CA CYS A 8 -10.99 -9.39 -10.78
C CYS A 8 -11.88 -9.96 -9.66
N GLY A 9 -12.74 -9.12 -9.05
CA GLY A 9 -13.70 -9.57 -8.04
C GLY A 9 -14.73 -10.55 -8.60
N LEU A 10 -15.25 -10.28 -9.80
CA LEU A 10 -16.22 -11.15 -10.46
C LEU A 10 -15.62 -12.52 -10.82
N VAL A 11 -14.38 -12.54 -11.34
CA VAL A 11 -13.65 -13.77 -11.65
C VAL A 11 -13.37 -14.58 -10.37
N ALA A 12 -12.94 -13.93 -9.29
CA ALA A 12 -12.74 -14.59 -8.01
C ALA A 12 -14.05 -15.16 -7.46
N TYR A 13 -15.15 -14.40 -7.56
CA TYR A 13 -16.48 -14.86 -7.16
C TYR A 13 -16.94 -16.08 -7.98
N SER A 14 -16.86 -16.02 -9.31
CA SER A 14 -17.26 -17.15 -10.16
C SER A 14 -16.43 -18.41 -9.90
N THR A 15 -15.17 -18.26 -9.51
CA THR A 15 -14.27 -19.39 -9.21
C THR A 15 -14.64 -20.09 -7.91
N TYR A 16 -15.11 -19.35 -6.91
CA TYR A 16 -15.41 -19.89 -5.57
C TYR A 16 -16.90 -19.97 -5.26
N ALA A 17 -17.78 -19.69 -6.22
CA ALA A 17 -19.24 -19.71 -6.03
C ALA A 17 -19.79 -21.05 -5.49
N GLY A 18 -19.15 -22.17 -5.84
CA GLY A 18 -19.51 -23.50 -5.34
C GLY A 18 -18.62 -24.04 -4.21
N CYS A 19 -17.52 -23.37 -3.89
CA CYS A 19 -16.51 -23.85 -2.96
C CYS A 19 -15.88 -22.65 -2.26
N ASP A 20 -16.55 -22.15 -1.22
CA ASP A 20 -16.14 -20.93 -0.54
C ASP A 20 -14.90 -21.18 0.34
N PRO A 21 -13.75 -20.56 0.04
CA PRO A 21 -12.54 -20.71 0.85
C PRO A 21 -12.69 -20.15 2.27
N MET A 22 -13.67 -19.26 2.51
CA MET A 22 -13.99 -18.79 3.86
C MET A 22 -14.70 -19.87 4.67
N ALA A 23 -15.71 -20.52 4.09
CA ALA A 23 -16.41 -21.63 4.72
C ALA A 23 -15.49 -22.83 5.00
N LEU A 24 -14.49 -23.05 4.14
CA LEU A 24 -13.45 -24.07 4.32
C LEU A 24 -12.36 -23.70 5.35
N GLY A 25 -12.38 -22.47 5.90
CA GLY A 25 -11.39 -22.01 6.88
C GLY A 25 -10.00 -21.70 6.29
N LEU A 26 -9.88 -21.62 4.96
CA LEU A 26 -8.62 -21.31 4.26
C LEU A 26 -8.29 -19.81 4.34
N ILE A 27 -9.32 -18.95 4.43
CA ILE A 27 -9.19 -17.51 4.67
C ILE A 27 -9.96 -17.11 5.94
N LYS A 28 -9.39 -16.19 6.73
CA LYS A 28 -10.02 -15.67 7.96
C LYS A 28 -10.79 -14.37 7.73
N LYS A 29 -10.36 -13.58 6.76
CA LYS A 29 -10.94 -12.27 6.43
C LYS A 29 -11.35 -12.24 4.96
N LYS A 30 -12.44 -11.52 4.65
CA LYS A 30 -12.96 -11.38 3.28
C LYS A 30 -11.94 -10.74 2.34
N ASP A 31 -11.13 -9.82 2.86
CA ASP A 31 -10.12 -9.09 2.08
C ASP A 31 -8.96 -9.98 1.61
N GLN A 32 -8.83 -11.19 2.15
CA GLN A 32 -7.78 -12.15 1.78
C GLN A 32 -8.16 -13.00 0.56
N ILE A 33 -9.40 -12.88 0.05
CA ILE A 33 -9.89 -13.69 -1.08
C ILE A 33 -9.03 -13.51 -2.34
N LEU A 34 -8.62 -12.28 -2.64
CA LEU A 34 -7.86 -11.97 -3.86
C LEU A 34 -6.39 -12.44 -3.76
N PRO A 35 -5.66 -12.18 -2.66
CA PRO A 35 -4.35 -12.81 -2.44
C PRO A 35 -4.40 -14.34 -2.48
N TYR A 36 -5.45 -14.94 -1.87
CA TYR A 36 -5.65 -16.38 -1.89
C TYR A 36 -5.88 -16.91 -3.31
N PHE A 37 -6.74 -16.25 -4.10
CA PHE A 37 -6.98 -16.58 -5.50
C PHE A 37 -5.69 -16.60 -6.34
N VAL A 38 -4.81 -15.60 -6.15
CA VAL A 38 -3.52 -15.55 -6.86
C VAL A 38 -2.61 -16.70 -6.45
N ILE A 39 -2.56 -17.03 -5.17
CA ILE A 39 -1.73 -18.15 -4.69
C ILE A 39 -2.29 -19.49 -5.14
N ASP A 40 -3.61 -19.66 -5.22
CA ASP A 40 -4.25 -20.91 -5.62
C ASP A 40 -4.22 -21.14 -7.13
N LYS A 41 -4.64 -20.13 -7.93
CA LYS A 41 -4.82 -20.28 -9.38
C LYS A 41 -3.60 -19.88 -10.21
N LEU A 42 -2.80 -18.92 -9.75
CA LEU A 42 -1.66 -18.41 -10.51
C LEU A 42 -0.33 -19.06 -10.12
N ARG A 43 -0.36 -20.09 -9.26
CA ARG A 43 0.83 -20.89 -8.89
C ARG A 43 1.44 -21.67 -10.05
N VAL A 44 0.69 -21.86 -11.14
CA VAL A 44 1.17 -22.49 -12.37
C VAL A 44 2.35 -21.74 -13.00
N ILE A 45 2.48 -20.43 -12.73
CA ILE A 45 3.63 -19.62 -13.15
C ILE A 45 4.53 -19.38 -11.94
N PRO A 46 5.76 -19.94 -11.90
CA PRO A 46 6.68 -19.73 -10.79
C PRO A 46 7.05 -18.25 -10.67
N GLY A 47 7.01 -17.72 -9.44
CA GLY A 47 7.34 -16.31 -9.14
C GLY A 47 6.18 -15.32 -9.27
N LEU A 48 5.08 -15.66 -9.96
CA LEU A 48 3.96 -14.74 -10.16
C LEU A 48 3.22 -14.35 -8.85
N PRO A 49 2.95 -15.28 -7.92
CA PRO A 49 2.40 -14.90 -6.61
C PRO A 49 3.34 -13.96 -5.83
N GLY A 50 4.66 -14.18 -5.94
CA GLY A 50 5.67 -13.32 -5.31
C GLY A 50 5.67 -11.90 -5.90
N LEU A 51 5.59 -11.80 -7.23
CA LEU A 51 5.49 -10.52 -7.92
C LEU A 51 4.23 -9.75 -7.52
N PHE A 52 3.09 -10.43 -7.41
CA PHE A 52 1.83 -9.83 -6.98
C PHE A 52 1.93 -9.19 -5.59
N ILE A 53 2.50 -9.91 -4.62
CA ILE A 53 2.72 -9.39 -3.28
C ILE A 53 3.73 -8.23 -3.29
N ALA A 54 4.80 -8.34 -4.08
CA ALA A 54 5.79 -7.26 -4.22
C ALA A 54 5.16 -5.96 -4.77
N THR A 55 4.26 -6.05 -5.76
CA THR A 55 3.54 -4.88 -6.29
C THR A 55 2.61 -4.24 -5.26
N ILE A 56 1.87 -5.04 -4.48
CA ILE A 56 0.99 -4.52 -3.43
C ILE A 56 1.80 -3.77 -2.37
N ILE A 57 2.87 -4.39 -1.87
CA ILE A 57 3.73 -3.78 -0.84
C ILE A 57 4.42 -2.53 -1.41
N GLY A 58 4.93 -2.59 -2.63
CA GLY A 58 5.55 -1.44 -3.29
C GLY A 58 4.59 -0.26 -3.49
N GLY A 59 3.36 -0.53 -3.92
CA GLY A 59 2.32 0.50 -4.06
C GLY A 59 1.90 1.11 -2.71
N ALA A 60 1.73 0.26 -1.69
CA ALA A 60 1.43 0.72 -0.33
C ALA A 60 2.55 1.61 0.23
N LEU A 61 3.81 1.21 0.07
CA LEU A 61 4.99 1.98 0.50
C LEU A 61 5.13 3.30 -0.25
N SER A 62 4.84 3.34 -1.55
CA SER A 62 4.88 4.58 -2.35
C SER A 62 3.85 5.60 -1.85
N THR A 63 2.63 5.14 -1.55
CA THR A 63 1.58 5.99 -0.98
C THR A 63 1.97 6.46 0.41
N LEU A 64 2.49 5.56 1.25
CA LEU A 64 2.91 5.90 2.61
C LEU A 64 4.05 6.92 2.62
N SER A 65 5.05 6.76 1.75
CA SER A 65 6.17 7.70 1.61
C SER A 65 5.67 9.10 1.22
N SER A 66 4.74 9.19 0.26
CA SER A 66 4.14 10.46 -0.17
C SER A 66 3.38 11.15 0.97
N ASN A 67 2.64 10.37 1.76
CA ASN A 67 1.89 10.87 2.91
C ASN A 67 2.82 11.40 4.02
N ILE A 68 3.88 10.67 4.34
CA ILE A 68 4.88 11.10 5.34
C ILE A 68 5.58 12.37 4.87
N ASN A 69 6.04 12.41 3.62
CA ASN A 69 6.70 13.59 3.05
C ASN A 69 5.80 14.83 3.12
N SER A 70 4.50 14.66 2.83
CA SER A 70 3.53 15.75 2.93
C SER A 70 3.30 16.19 4.38
N CYS A 71 3.23 15.24 5.32
CA CYS A 71 3.07 15.53 6.75
C CYS A 71 4.25 16.32 7.30
N VAL A 72 5.49 15.91 6.97
CA VAL A 72 6.71 16.60 7.36
C VAL A 72 6.74 18.02 6.79
N ALA A 73 6.36 18.20 5.52
CA ALA A 73 6.28 19.52 4.91
C ALA A 73 5.24 20.42 5.60
N MET A 74 4.07 19.89 5.95
CA MET A 74 3.06 20.61 6.72
C MET A 74 3.57 20.98 8.11
N MET A 75 4.21 20.04 8.82
CA MET A 75 4.75 20.28 10.15
C MET A 75 5.86 21.35 10.14
N TRP A 76 6.73 21.32 9.13
CA TRP A 76 7.76 22.32 8.93
C TRP A 76 7.14 23.72 8.75
N LYS A 77 6.12 23.82 7.90
CA LYS A 77 5.47 25.10 7.58
C LYS A 77 4.63 25.65 8.73
N ASP A 78 3.84 24.80 9.37
CA ASP A 78 2.80 25.21 10.32
C ASP A 78 3.32 25.32 11.77
N ILE A 79 4.39 24.60 12.10
CA ILE A 79 4.98 24.55 13.45
C ILE A 79 6.41 25.10 13.44
N CYS A 80 7.33 24.52 12.66
CA CYS A 80 8.75 24.86 12.77
C CYS A 80 9.03 26.32 12.38
N LEU A 81 8.49 26.81 11.26
CA LEU A 81 8.69 28.19 10.81
C LEU A 81 8.09 29.27 11.75
N LYS A 82 7.24 28.90 12.72
CA LYS A 82 6.74 29.85 13.73
C LYS A 82 7.78 30.20 14.79
N PHE A 83 8.83 29.38 14.95
CA PHE A 83 9.91 29.66 15.89
C PHE A 83 11.06 30.40 15.17
N ASP A 84 11.51 31.53 15.74
CA ASP A 84 12.59 32.36 15.19
C ASP A 84 13.89 31.57 14.91
N PHE A 85 14.14 30.51 15.71
CA PHE A 85 15.28 29.61 15.52
C PHE A 85 15.29 28.91 14.14
N PHE A 86 14.13 28.48 13.65
CA PHE A 86 14.02 27.76 12.37
C PHE A 86 13.78 28.69 11.18
N ARG A 87 13.37 29.94 11.42
CA ARG A 87 13.11 30.95 10.39
C ARG A 87 14.35 31.33 9.58
N ASN A 88 15.54 31.24 10.18
CA ASN A 88 16.83 31.57 9.53
C ASN A 88 17.66 30.33 9.16
N SER A 89 17.03 29.16 9.06
CA SER A 89 17.74 27.91 8.74
C SER A 89 18.12 27.83 7.26
N SER A 90 19.40 27.58 6.97
CA SER A 90 19.91 27.33 5.61
C SER A 90 19.22 26.11 4.97
N GLU A 91 18.93 26.18 3.66
CA GLU A 91 18.19 25.16 2.89
C GLU A 91 18.74 23.73 3.08
N GLY A 92 20.05 23.58 3.21
CA GLY A 92 20.69 22.28 3.47
C GLY A 92 20.35 21.70 4.85
N LYS A 93 20.31 22.54 5.90
CA LYS A 93 19.93 22.11 7.25
C LYS A 93 18.43 21.81 7.33
N ALA A 94 17.60 22.61 6.68
CA ALA A 94 16.16 22.37 6.60
C ALA A 94 15.84 21.04 5.90
N THR A 95 16.58 20.69 4.84
CA THR A 95 16.42 19.41 4.14
C THR A 95 16.82 18.22 4.99
N ILE A 96 17.91 18.32 5.76
CA ILE A 96 18.33 17.25 6.67
C ILE A 96 17.32 17.08 7.81
N ILE A 97 16.83 18.18 8.37
CA ILE A 97 15.81 18.14 9.44
C ILE A 97 14.53 17.49 8.90
N ASN A 98 14.04 17.90 7.72
CA ASN A 98 12.86 17.29 7.09
C ASN A 98 13.05 15.82 6.66
N LYS A 99 14.28 15.31 6.62
CA LYS A 99 14.54 13.87 6.39
C LYS A 99 14.60 13.05 7.67
N ILE A 100 14.88 13.70 8.81
CA ILE A 100 14.96 13.09 10.14
C ILE A 100 13.60 13.11 10.84
N LEU A 101 12.83 14.17 10.58
CA LEU A 101 11.44 14.36 11.02
C LEU A 101 10.51 13.37 10.33
#